data_AF-A0A1Q7M9Z5-F1
#
_entry.id   AF-A0A1Q7M9Z5-F1
#
_cell.length_a   1.000
_cell.length_b   1.000
_cell.length_c   1.000
_cell.angle_alpha   90.00
_cell.angle_beta   90.00
_cell.angle_gamma   90.00
#
_symmetry.space_group_name_H-M   'P 1'
#
loop_
_entity.id
_entity.type
_entity.pdbx_description
1 polymer ?
#
loop_
_entity_poly.entity_id
_entity_poly.type
_entity_poly.pdbx_seq_one_letter_code
_entity_poly.pdbx_strand_id
1 'polypeptide(L)'
;MGIAIFNPQINTYRRNLLERLVGANVYPRHWPSWLTEKVDHLIRLGLSKREICERVLYEDNTYIKMHSLSRKMQNRSVSVHLEHEQYETP
;
A
#
# COMPACT_ATOMS: atom_id res chain seq x y z
N MET A 1 3.77 -31.03 28.38
CA MET A 1 4.32 -29.66 28.44
C MET A 1 5.19 -29.46 27.21
N GLY A 2 4.67 -28.78 26.17
CA GLY A 2 5.38 -28.59 24.91
C GLY A 2 6.33 -27.40 25.01
N ILE A 3 7.62 -27.64 24.83
CA ILE A 3 8.64 -26.58 24.72
C ILE A 3 8.38 -25.89 23.38
N ALA A 4 7.86 -24.66 23.42
CA ALA A 4 7.88 -23.79 22.26
C ALA A 4 9.34 -23.41 21.99
N ILE A 5 10.00 -24.14 21.10
CA ILE A 5 11.37 -23.84 20.67
C ILE A 5 11.31 -22.52 19.91
N PHE A 6 11.55 -21.41 20.62
CA PHE A 6 11.80 -20.13 20.01
C PHE A 6 13.14 -20.24 19.28
N ASN A 7 13.11 -20.52 17.98
CA ASN A 7 14.31 -20.59 17.16
C ASN A 7 14.69 -19.18 16.68
N PRO A 8 15.72 -18.53 17.25
CA PRO A 8 16.11 -17.18 16.89
C PRO A 8 16.69 -17.08 15.46
N GLN A 9 17.01 -18.21 14.83
CA GLN A 9 17.53 -18.29 13.46
C GLN A 9 16.43 -18.38 12.40
N ILE A 10 15.16 -18.60 12.79
CA ILE A 10 14.07 -18.47 11.83
C ILE A 10 13.87 -16.98 11.60
N ASN A 11 14.40 -16.49 10.47
CA ASN A 11 14.06 -15.17 9.98
C ASN A 11 12.60 -15.20 9.51
N THR A 12 11.70 -15.11 10.48
CA THR A 12 10.26 -15.18 10.23
C THR A 12 9.85 -14.02 9.34
N TYR A 13 8.82 -14.24 8.53
CA TYR A 13 8.18 -13.17 7.76
C TYR A 13 7.93 -11.91 8.62
N ARG A 14 7.55 -12.09 9.89
CA ARG A 14 7.36 -11.00 10.87
C ARG A 14 8.64 -10.22 11.17
N ARG A 15 9.77 -10.89 11.36
CA ARG A 15 11.05 -10.23 11.66
C ARG A 15 11.52 -9.39 10.47
N ASN A 16 11.57 -9.99 9.28
CA ASN A 16 11.91 -9.29 8.03
C ASN A 16 11.01 -8.07 7.77
N LEU A 17 9.71 -8.22 8.02
CA LEU A 17 8.76 -7.13 7.87
C LEU A 17 9.05 -5.99 8.86
N LEU A 18 9.27 -6.31 10.14
CA LEU A 18 9.58 -5.32 11.16
C LEU A 18 10.88 -4.58 10.87
N GLU A 19 11.94 -5.30 10.50
CA GLU A 19 13.23 -4.70 10.15
C GLU A 19 13.10 -3.72 8.96
N ARG A 20 12.32 -4.08 7.94
CA ARG A 20 12.01 -3.16 6.83
C ARG A 20 11.19 -1.96 7.26
N LEU A 21 10.16 -2.16 8.09
CA LEU A 21 9.33 -1.05 8.58
C LEU A 21 10.11 -0.03 9.40
N VAL A 22 11.11 -0.48 10.17
CA VAL A 22 11.99 0.41 10.96
C VAL A 22 12.78 1.35 10.05
N GLY A 23 13.26 0.87 8.91
CA GLY A 23 14.04 1.66 7.95
C GLY A 23 13.22 2.34 6.85
N ALA A 24 11.90 2.15 6.82
CA ALA A 24 11.08 2.61 5.71
C ALA A 24 10.83 4.12 5.74
N ASN A 25 10.84 4.74 4.57
CA ASN A 25 10.41 6.10 4.37
C ASN A 25 8.91 6.24 4.64
N VAL A 26 8.52 7.31 5.34
CA VAL A 26 7.11 7.62 5.62
C VAL A 26 6.81 9.04 5.17
N TYR A 27 5.74 9.20 4.41
CA TYR A 27 5.25 10.50 3.94
C TYR A 27 3.91 10.84 4.61
N PRO A 28 3.93 11.53 5.77
CA PRO A 28 2.73 11.71 6.58
C PRO A 28 1.74 12.75 6.03
N ARG A 29 2.22 13.72 5.25
CA ARG A 29 1.39 14.82 4.70
C ARG A 29 1.13 14.66 3.21
N HIS A 30 2.18 14.73 2.40
CA HIS A 30 2.09 14.67 0.95
C HIS A 30 2.95 13.53 0.42
N TRP A 31 2.37 12.75 -0.49
CA TRP A 31 3.13 11.77 -1.25
C TRP A 31 3.89 12.48 -2.37
N PRO A 32 5.16 12.13 -2.60
CA PRO A 32 5.86 12.59 -3.79
C PRO A 32 5.15 12.08 -5.06
N SER A 33 5.33 12.78 -6.18
CA SER A 33 4.66 12.48 -7.45
C SER A 33 4.90 11.04 -7.90
N TRP A 34 6.14 10.56 -7.82
CA TRP A 34 6.49 9.18 -8.18
C TRP A 34 5.71 8.13 -7.38
N LEU A 35 5.46 8.38 -6.09
CA LEU A 35 4.73 7.45 -5.22
C LEU A 35 3.25 7.44 -5.59
N THR A 36 2.72 8.62 -5.90
CA THR A 36 1.35 8.78 -6.39
C THR A 36 1.15 8.02 -7.69
N GLU A 37 2.00 8.24 -8.69
CA GLU A 37 1.95 7.59 -9.99
C GLU A 37 2.10 6.06 -9.88
N LYS A 38 3.05 5.59 -9.07
CA LYS A 38 3.26 4.16 -8.85
C LYS A 38 2.04 3.51 -8.21
N VAL A 39 1.49 4.10 -7.14
CA VAL A 39 0.27 3.58 -6.51
C VAL A 39 -0.90 3.60 -7.50
N ASP A 40 -1.03 4.64 -8.32
CA ASP A 40 -2.11 4.73 -9.30
C ASP A 40 -2.00 3.68 -10.40
N HIS A 41 -0.78 3.35 -10.81
CA HIS A 41 -0.49 2.24 -11.72
C HIS A 41 -0.82 0.88 -11.08
N LEU A 42 -0.41 0.64 -9.83
CA LEU A 42 -0.71 -0.62 -9.13
C LEU A 42 -2.22 -0.80 -8.88
N ILE A 43 -2.96 0.27 -8.62
CA ILE A 43 -4.43 0.24 -8.55
C ILE A 43 -5.04 -0.13 -9.90
N ARG A 44 -4.54 0.42 -11.02
CA ARG A 44 -5.03 0.10 -12.37
C ARG A 44 -4.78 -1.36 -12.75
N LEU A 45 -3.71 -1.96 -12.25
CA LEU A 45 -3.43 -3.39 -12.41
C LEU A 45 -4.34 -4.28 -11.54
N GLY A 46 -5.24 -3.71 -10.74
CA GLY A 46 -6.20 -4.44 -9.92
C GLY A 46 -5.61 -5.06 -8.65
N LEU A 47 -4.44 -4.62 -8.19
CA LEU A 47 -3.83 -5.16 -6.99
C LEU A 47 -4.63 -4.80 -5.74
N SER A 48 -4.67 -5.72 -4.77
CA SER A 48 -5.28 -5.45 -3.48
C SER A 48 -4.46 -4.42 -2.68
N LYS A 49 -5.12 -3.76 -1.72
CA LYS A 49 -4.46 -2.81 -0.81
C LYS A 49 -3.23 -3.38 -0.13
N ARG A 50 -3.29 -4.65 0.26
CA ARG A 50 -2.19 -5.35 0.92
C ARG A 50 -1.01 -5.50 -0.02
N GLU A 51 -1.25 -5.99 -1.24
CA GLU A 51 -0.19 -6.18 -2.23
C GLU A 51 0.45 -4.85 -2.62
N ILE A 52 -0.32 -3.77 -2.75
CA ILE A 52 0.21 -2.43 -3.02
C ILE A 52 1.16 -1.99 -1.89
N CYS A 53 0.72 -2.09 -0.63
CA CYS A 53 1.53 -1.73 0.53
C CYS A 53 2.81 -2.56 0.61
N GLU A 54 2.72 -3.88 0.41
CA GLU A 54 3.88 -4.77 0.43
C GLU A 54 4.83 -4.39 -0.72
N ARG A 55 4.33 -4.23 -1.95
CA ARG A 55 5.18 -3.94 -3.11
C ARG A 55 5.94 -2.63 -2.99
N VAL A 56 5.28 -1.56 -2.55
CA VAL A 56 5.95 -0.27 -2.29
C VAL A 56 6.97 -0.37 -1.14
N LEU A 57 6.67 -1.15 -0.10
CA LEU A 57 7.61 -1.38 1.00
C LEU A 57 8.82 -2.20 0.55
N TYR A 58 8.63 -3.22 -0.29
CA TYR A 58 9.69 -4.11 -0.73
C TYR A 58 10.58 -3.51 -1.80
N GLU A 59 9.99 -2.80 -2.77
CA GLU A 59 10.71 -2.21 -3.90
C GLU A 59 11.30 -0.83 -3.58
N ASP A 60 10.56 0.04 -2.89
CA ASP A 60 10.93 1.45 -2.69
C ASP A 60 11.25 1.80 -1.23
N ASN A 61 11.30 0.79 -0.34
CA ASN A 61 11.49 0.96 1.09
C ASN A 61 10.58 2.06 1.68
N THR A 62 9.32 2.11 1.25
CA THR A 62 8.38 3.17 1.62
C THR A 62 7.14 2.56 2.25
N TYR A 63 6.79 3.02 3.45
CA TYR A 63 5.62 2.55 4.17
C TYR A 63 4.40 3.42 3.89
N ILE A 64 3.33 2.79 3.41
CA ILE A 64 2.02 3.41 3.21
C ILE A 64 1.04 2.87 4.24
N LYS A 65 0.41 3.77 5.02
CA LYS A 65 -0.71 3.41 5.89
C LYS A 65 -1.90 2.95 5.06
N MET A 66 -2.46 1.78 5.37
CA MET A 66 -3.65 1.20 4.72
C MET A 66 -4.83 2.18 4.61
N HIS A 67 -5.05 2.99 5.65
CA HIS A 67 -6.12 4.00 5.65
C HIS A 67 -5.88 5.11 4.62
N SER A 68 -4.64 5.56 4.45
CA SER A 68 -4.28 6.56 3.44
C SER A 68 -4.51 6.02 2.03
N LEU A 69 -4.13 4.77 1.79
CA LEU A 69 -4.40 4.10 0.51
C LEU A 69 -5.90 3.93 0.26
N SER A 70 -6.67 3.54 1.29
CA SER A 70 -8.13 3.38 1.18
C SER A 70 -8.83 4.68 0.78
N ARG A 71 -8.46 5.82 1.42
CA ARG A 71 -9.00 7.14 1.04
C ARG A 71 -8.65 7.51 -0.40
N LYS A 72 -7.42 7.24 -0.85
CA LYS A 72 -7.01 7.50 -2.23
C LYS A 72 -7.82 6.68 -3.23
N MET A 73 -8.04 5.40 -2.95
CA MET A 73 -8.86 4.53 -3.80
C MET A 73 -10.33 4.98 -3.84
N GLN A 74 -10.91 5.38 -2.71
CA GLN A 74 -12.29 5.88 -2.64
C GLN A 74 -12.50 7.18 -3.42
N ASN A 75 -11.58 8.15 -3.28
CA ASN A 75 -11.66 9.40 -4.05
C ASN A 75 -11.65 9.13 -5.56
N ARG A 76 -10.91 8.10 -5.99
CA ARG A 76 -10.87 7.67 -7.39
C ARG A 76 -12.18 7.02 -7.84
N SER A 77 -12.82 6.21 -7.00
CA SER A 77 -14.16 5.67 -7.28
C SER A 77 -15.16 6.79 -7.53
N VAL A 78 -15.07 7.87 -6.74
CA VAL A 78 -15.93 9.05 -6.88
C VAL A 78 -15.63 9.81 -8.18
N SER A 79 -14.35 9.96 -8.55
CA SER A 79 -13.96 10.59 -9.83
C SER A 79 -14.49 9.81 -11.05
N VAL A 80 -14.41 8.47 -11.04
CA VAL A 80 -14.92 7.63 -12.13
C VAL A 80 -16.45 7.69 -12.23
N HIS A 81 -17.15 7.84 -11.09
CA HIS A 81 -18.61 7.98 -11.08
C HIS A 81 -19.06 9.32 -11.69
N LEU A 82 -18.36 10.42 -11.34
CA LEU A 82 -18.62 11.75 -11.89
C LEU A 82 -18.34 11.85 -13.40
N GLU A 83 -17.33 11.14 -13.91
CA GLU A 83 -17.07 11.09 -15.36
C GLU A 83 -18.16 10.34 -16.12
N HIS A 84 -18.80 9.33 -15.51
CA HIS A 84 -19.89 8.57 -16.15
C HIS A 84 -21.22 9.36 -16.24
N GLU A 85 -21.56 10.14 -15.21
CA GLU A 85 -22.81 10.95 -15.21
C GLU A 85 -22.82 12.09 -16.23
N GLN A 86 -21.64 12.53 -16.74
CA GLN A 86 -21.55 13.59 -17.75
C GLN A 86 -21.82 13.13 -19.19
N TYR A 87 -21.89 11.82 -19.45
CA TYR A 87 -22.16 11.27 -20.79
C TYR A 87 -23.59 10.71 -20.97
N GLU A 88 -24.45 10.79 -19.94
CA GLU A 88 -25.82 10.26 -19.97
C GLU A 88 -26.91 11.34 -19.99
N THR A 89 -26.64 12.53 -20.53
CA THR A 89 -27.68 13.54 -20.78
C THR A 89 -27.98 13.64 -22.29
N PRO A 90 -29.19 13.26 -22.76
CA PRO A 90 -29.62 13.50 -24.14
C PRO A 90 -29.93 14.97 -24.42
#